data_AF-A0A9E2VH40-F1
#
_entry.id   AF-A0A9E2VH40-F1
#
_cell.length_a   1.000
_cell.length_b   1.000
_cell.length_c   1.000
_cell.angle_alpha   90.00
_cell.angle_beta   90.00
_cell.angle_gamma   90.00
#
_symmetry.space_group_name_H-M   'P 1'
#
loop_
_entity.id
_entity.type
_entity.pdbx_description
1 polymer ?
#
loop_
_entity_poly.entity_id
_entity_poly.type
_entity_poly.pdbx_seq_one_letter_code
_entity_poly.pdbx_strand_id
1 'polypeptide(L)'
;MNESTLPARLADARARRARWCHEARVLGQIAFEADPSRAPLSAPAGGRAGALLTAAWERRAGLWNFDASAIGPLPDWADCPRERRQELAVLAGAVLCARALRQCIDGSLLKRVAAVIGEERLDVLTRLCVGRSAALAVAWEADPVAQLHALGGEVLLRSASAPVAMRRRLAMLFPRSNALGSIEPALLARVADDARMLWIGRRQDSQGRAA
;
A
#
# COMPACT_ATOMS: atom_id res chain seq x y z
N MET A 1 44.32 -11.33 42.52
CA MET A 1 43.54 -11.33 41.27
C MET A 1 42.37 -10.38 41.48
N ASN A 2 42.34 -9.24 40.77
CA ASN A 2 41.50 -8.08 41.13
C ASN A 2 40.05 -8.21 40.61
N GLU A 3 39.11 -8.36 41.54
CA GLU A 3 37.64 -8.35 41.32
C GLU A 3 37.10 -7.00 40.82
N SER A 4 37.91 -5.94 40.79
CA SER A 4 37.49 -4.56 40.48
C SER A 4 37.24 -4.25 39.00
N THR A 5 37.43 -5.20 38.08
CA THR A 5 37.31 -4.95 36.61
C THR A 5 36.08 -5.58 35.96
N LEU A 6 35.37 -6.46 36.68
CA LEU A 6 34.13 -7.10 36.23
C LEU A 6 32.99 -6.13 35.90
N PRO A 7 32.68 -5.11 36.74
CA PRO A 7 31.57 -4.19 36.44
C PRO A 7 31.85 -3.31 35.20
N ALA A 8 33.11 -2.90 35.00
CA ALA A 8 33.52 -2.15 33.81
C ALA A 8 33.38 -2.99 32.52
N ARG A 9 33.81 -4.26 32.56
CA ARG A 9 33.68 -5.18 31.42
C ARG A 9 32.22 -5.46 31.04
N LEU A 10 31.32 -5.53 32.03
CA LEU A 10 29.89 -5.70 31.80
C LEU A 10 29.23 -4.43 31.23
N ALA A 11 29.66 -3.24 31.67
CA ALA A 11 29.21 -1.97 31.10
C ALA A 11 29.61 -1.85 29.61
N ASP A 12 30.86 -2.20 29.29
CA ASP A 12 31.36 -2.22 27.91
C ASP A 12 30.62 -3.24 27.03
N ALA A 13 30.28 -4.41 27.59
CA ALA A 13 29.51 -5.43 26.88
C ALA A 13 28.08 -4.95 26.56
N ARG A 14 27.43 -4.24 27.50
CA ARG A 14 26.11 -3.64 27.26
C ARG A 14 26.17 -2.52 26.23
N ALA A 15 27.19 -1.67 26.27
CA ALA A 15 27.39 -0.61 25.29
C ALA A 15 27.66 -1.18 23.89
N ARG A 16 28.46 -2.24 23.76
CA ARG A 16 28.66 -2.96 22.49
C ARG A 16 27.36 -3.57 21.96
N ARG A 17 26.58 -4.23 22.83
CA ARG A 17 25.28 -4.80 22.44
C ARG A 17 24.30 -3.73 21.97
N ALA A 18 24.24 -2.58 22.65
CA ALA A 18 23.40 -1.46 22.24
C ALA A 18 23.82 -0.91 20.87
N ARG A 19 25.13 -0.79 20.60
CA ARG A 19 25.66 -0.40 19.29
C ARG A 19 25.28 -1.40 18.21
N TRP A 20 25.49 -2.69 18.43
CA TRP A 20 25.09 -3.73 17.46
C TRP A 20 23.58 -3.78 17.20
N CYS A 21 22.75 -3.61 18.23
CA CYS A 21 21.31 -3.52 18.04
C CYS A 21 20.89 -2.27 17.27
N HIS A 22 21.61 -1.15 17.44
CA HIS A 22 21.39 0.08 16.67
C HIS A 22 21.83 -0.09 15.22
N GLU A 23 23.05 -0.60 14.99
CA GLU A 23 23.58 -0.91 13.66
C GLU A 23 22.72 -1.93 12.91
N ALA A 24 22.25 -2.99 13.58
CA ALA A 24 21.33 -3.95 12.99
C ALA A 24 19.96 -3.33 12.64
N ARG A 25 19.50 -2.33 13.40
CA ARG A 25 18.28 -1.57 13.08
C ARG A 25 18.49 -0.67 11.87
N VAL A 26 19.64 0.01 11.80
CA VAL A 26 20.05 0.83 10.67
C VAL A 26 20.24 -0.02 9.42
N LEU A 27 20.90 -1.18 9.52
CA LEU A 27 21.07 -2.13 8.43
C LEU A 27 19.74 -2.78 8.02
N GLY A 28 18.88 -3.10 8.98
CA GLY A 28 17.51 -3.56 8.72
C GLY A 28 16.68 -2.50 8.00
N GLN A 29 16.87 -1.23 8.34
CA GLN A 29 16.23 -0.09 7.68
C GLN A 29 16.82 0.15 6.27
N ILE A 30 18.13 0.04 6.09
CA ILE A 30 18.79 0.13 4.78
C ILE A 30 18.38 -1.06 3.89
N ALA A 31 18.31 -2.27 4.42
CA ALA A 31 17.84 -3.46 3.69
C ALA A 31 16.34 -3.37 3.37
N PHE A 32 15.55 -2.75 4.25
CA PHE A 32 14.13 -2.44 4.03
C PHE A 32 13.94 -1.32 2.98
N GLU A 33 14.86 -0.36 2.90
CA GLU A 33 14.87 0.75 1.92
C GLU A 33 15.48 0.36 0.56
N ALA A 34 16.33 -0.67 0.53
CA ALA A 34 16.96 -1.20 -0.68
C ALA A 34 16.06 -2.19 -1.44
N ASP A 35 14.89 -2.56 -0.87
CA ASP A 35 13.90 -3.41 -1.52
C ASP A 35 13.09 -2.60 -2.56
N PRO A 36 13.32 -2.77 -3.87
CA PRO A 36 12.62 -2.02 -4.91
C PRO A 36 11.15 -2.44 -5.06
N SER A 37 10.70 -3.51 -4.38
CA SER A 37 9.30 -3.93 -4.34
C SER A 37 8.45 -3.11 -3.37
N ARG A 38 9.08 -2.27 -2.52
CA ARG A 38 8.41 -1.49 -1.48
C ARG A 38 8.74 -0.02 -1.65
N ALA A 39 7.75 0.70 -2.17
CA ALA A 39 7.79 2.13 -2.40
C ALA A 39 7.99 2.95 -1.09
N PRO A 40 8.54 4.18 -1.15
CA PRO A 40 9.06 4.87 0.02
C PRO A 40 7.97 5.28 1.00
N LEU A 41 8.34 5.25 2.27
CA LEU A 41 7.52 5.59 3.42
C LEU A 41 6.93 7.01 3.31
N SER A 42 5.60 7.09 3.25
CA SER A 42 4.87 8.18 3.90
C SER A 42 5.01 7.97 5.41
N ALA A 43 6.17 8.34 5.96
CA ALA A 43 6.36 8.43 7.40
C ALA A 43 5.77 9.77 7.88
N PRO A 44 5.07 9.82 9.03
CA PRO A 44 4.80 11.07 9.72
C PRO A 44 6.09 11.53 10.38
N ALA A 45 7.09 11.92 9.59
CA ALA A 45 8.23 12.66 10.11
C ALA A 45 7.90 14.15 9.95
N GLY A 46 7.03 14.66 10.82
CA GLY A 46 6.94 16.10 11.03
C GLY A 46 8.32 16.60 11.42
N GLY A 47 9.02 17.29 10.51
CA GLY A 47 10.35 17.83 10.75
C GLY A 47 11.31 17.72 9.57
N ARG A 48 12.48 18.35 9.74
CA ARG A 48 13.51 18.57 8.71
C ARG A 48 14.07 17.27 8.11
N ALA A 49 14.10 16.18 8.89
CA ALA A 49 14.57 14.87 8.43
C ALA A 49 13.62 14.21 7.43
N GLY A 50 12.30 14.33 7.65
CA GLY A 50 11.29 13.84 6.70
C GLY A 50 11.37 14.58 5.36
N ALA A 51 11.51 15.91 5.42
CA ALA A 51 11.66 16.74 4.22
C ALA A 51 12.92 16.40 3.41
N LEU A 52 14.06 16.13 4.07
CA LEU A 52 15.30 15.75 3.40
C LEU A 52 15.23 14.36 2.76
N LEU A 53 14.55 13.40 3.40
CA LEU A 53 14.33 12.07 2.84
C LEU A 53 13.41 12.14 1.61
N THR A 54 12.33 12.91 1.69
CA THR A 54 11.45 13.19 0.55
C THR A 54 12.23 13.83 -0.60
N ALA A 55 13.02 14.87 -0.35
CA ALA A 55 13.79 15.58 -1.37
C ALA A 55 14.94 14.74 -1.98
N ALA A 56 15.58 13.86 -1.21
CA ALA A 56 16.58 12.93 -1.72
C ALA A 56 15.96 11.84 -2.59
N TRP A 57 14.76 11.40 -2.22
CA TRP A 57 14.00 10.43 -2.98
C TRP A 57 13.43 11.04 -4.27
N GLU A 58 12.86 12.24 -4.22
CA GLU A 58 12.35 12.97 -5.39
C GLU A 58 13.46 13.17 -6.43
N ARG A 59 14.70 13.45 -5.98
CA ARG A 59 15.89 13.46 -6.86
C ARG A 59 16.14 12.13 -7.54
N ARG A 60 16.12 11.02 -6.80
CA ARG A 60 16.30 9.67 -7.36
C ARG A 60 15.20 9.27 -8.35
N ALA A 61 13.97 9.71 -8.12
CA ALA A 61 12.83 9.46 -8.99
C ALA A 61 12.76 10.39 -10.22
N GLY A 62 13.71 11.32 -10.38
CA GLY A 62 13.71 12.31 -11.46
C GLY A 62 12.63 13.38 -11.30
N LEU A 63 12.17 13.63 -10.07
CA LEU A 63 11.13 14.60 -9.71
C LEU A 63 11.68 15.93 -9.19
N TRP A 64 13.00 16.09 -9.09
CA TRP A 64 13.67 17.25 -8.48
C TRP A 64 13.51 18.61 -9.19
N ASN A 65 13.11 18.60 -10.46
CA ASN A 65 12.81 19.80 -11.23
C ASN A 65 11.31 19.93 -11.52
N PHE A 66 10.46 19.19 -10.81
CA PHE A 66 9.01 19.33 -10.97
C PHE A 66 8.50 20.51 -10.17
N ASP A 67 7.94 21.47 -10.88
CA ASP A 67 7.14 22.51 -10.26
C ASP A 67 5.90 21.87 -9.65
N ALA A 68 5.89 21.72 -8.32
CA ALA A 68 4.78 21.16 -7.57
C ALA A 68 3.49 21.98 -7.77
N SER A 69 3.59 23.26 -8.19
CA SER A 69 2.44 24.10 -8.52
C SER A 69 1.81 23.78 -9.88
N ALA A 70 2.54 23.08 -10.77
CA ALA A 70 2.03 22.62 -12.07
C ALA A 70 1.28 21.28 -11.99
N ILE A 71 1.33 20.62 -10.83
CA ILE A 71 0.67 19.34 -10.58
C ILE A 71 -0.64 19.66 -9.85
N GLY A 72 -1.77 19.46 -10.54
CA GLY A 72 -3.11 19.65 -9.95
C GLY A 72 -3.32 18.84 -8.65
N PRO A 73 -4.46 19.03 -7.97
CA PRO A 73 -4.72 18.41 -6.68
C PRO A 73 -4.55 16.88 -6.73
N LEU A 74 -4.01 16.32 -5.65
CA LEU A 74 -3.93 14.87 -5.48
C LEU A 74 -5.34 14.28 -5.45
N PRO A 75 -5.52 13.03 -5.91
CA PRO A 75 -6.74 12.30 -5.63
C PRO A 75 -6.99 12.25 -4.12
N ASP A 76 -8.25 12.37 -3.72
CA ASP A 76 -8.71 12.37 -2.32
C ASP A 76 -8.16 11.19 -1.49
N TRP A 77 -8.05 10.02 -2.10
CA TRP A 77 -7.48 8.83 -1.46
C TRP A 77 -5.97 8.89 -1.28
N ALA A 78 -5.24 9.69 -2.05
CA ALA A 78 -3.79 9.76 -1.98
C ALA A 78 -3.31 10.43 -0.67
N ASP A 79 -4.11 11.33 -0.11
CA ASP A 79 -3.82 12.00 1.16
C ASP A 79 -4.27 11.19 2.40
N CYS A 80 -4.94 10.05 2.20
CA CYS A 80 -5.39 9.21 3.30
C CYS A 80 -4.23 8.46 3.99
N PRO A 81 -4.40 8.01 5.25
CA PRO A 81 -3.43 7.16 5.93
C PRO A 81 -3.11 5.88 5.15
N ARG A 82 -1.92 5.31 5.38
CA ARG A 82 -1.42 4.12 4.66
C ARG A 82 -2.41 2.96 4.71
N GLU A 83 -2.98 2.68 5.87
CA GLU A 83 -3.91 1.58 6.11
C GLU A 83 -5.18 1.76 5.28
N ARG A 84 -5.65 3.01 5.15
CA ARG A 84 -6.83 3.35 4.34
C ARG A 84 -6.55 3.28 2.85
N ARG A 85 -5.35 3.67 2.41
CA ARG A 85 -4.89 3.48 1.02
C ARG A 85 -4.75 2.01 0.67
N GLN A 86 -4.19 1.21 1.58
CA GLN A 86 -4.07 -0.23 1.42
C GLN A 86 -5.46 -0.89 1.33
N GLU A 87 -6.40 -0.53 2.22
CA GLU A 87 -7.78 -1.00 2.16
C GLU A 87 -8.43 -0.69 0.80
N LEU A 88 -8.30 0.55 0.30
CA LEU A 88 -8.83 0.94 -1.00
C LEU A 88 -8.20 0.16 -2.15
N ALA A 89 -6.89 -0.03 -2.12
CA ALA A 89 -6.20 -0.81 -3.16
C ALA A 89 -6.57 -2.30 -3.09
N VAL A 90 -6.70 -2.89 -1.90
CA VAL A 90 -7.22 -4.28 -1.78
C VAL A 90 -8.67 -4.36 -2.30
N LEU A 91 -9.51 -3.38 -2.01
CA LEU A 91 -10.87 -3.29 -2.58
C LEU A 91 -10.85 -3.21 -4.11
N ALA A 92 -10.01 -2.36 -4.70
CA ALA A 92 -9.88 -2.25 -6.16
C ALA A 92 -9.39 -3.54 -6.81
N GLY A 93 -8.42 -4.23 -6.19
CA GLY A 93 -7.97 -5.54 -6.62
C GLY A 93 -9.08 -6.59 -6.51
N ALA A 94 -9.85 -6.56 -5.42
CA ALA A 94 -10.97 -7.46 -5.20
C ALA A 94 -12.08 -7.23 -6.24
N VAL A 95 -12.44 -5.98 -6.55
CA VAL A 95 -13.40 -5.61 -7.62
C VAL A 95 -12.95 -6.15 -8.97
N LEU A 96 -11.67 -5.94 -9.29
CA LEU A 96 -11.09 -6.49 -10.51
C LEU A 96 -11.20 -8.02 -10.57
N CYS A 97 -11.01 -8.70 -9.44
CA CYS A 97 -11.01 -10.16 -9.31
C CYS A 97 -12.36 -10.73 -8.83
N ALA A 98 -13.45 -9.96 -8.87
CA ALA A 98 -14.70 -10.32 -8.21
C ALA A 98 -15.24 -11.69 -8.67
N ARG A 99 -15.16 -11.98 -9.98
CA ARG A 99 -15.53 -13.29 -10.54
C ARG A 99 -14.67 -14.43 -9.98
N ALA A 100 -13.35 -14.25 -9.92
CA ALA A 100 -12.44 -15.26 -9.39
C ALA A 100 -12.68 -15.50 -7.89
N LEU A 101 -12.96 -14.44 -7.12
CA LEU A 101 -13.31 -14.54 -5.70
C LEU A 101 -14.65 -15.27 -5.50
N ARG A 102 -15.67 -15.00 -6.33
CA ARG A 102 -16.95 -15.74 -6.28
C ARG A 102 -16.80 -17.23 -6.57
N GLN A 103 -15.86 -17.59 -7.44
CA GLN A 103 -15.59 -18.98 -7.83
C GLN A 103 -14.59 -19.67 -6.88
N CYS A 104 -14.02 -18.94 -5.92
CA CYS A 104 -13.02 -19.48 -5.01
C CYS A 104 -13.67 -20.42 -3.99
N ILE A 105 -13.13 -21.63 -3.88
CA ILE A 105 -13.55 -22.63 -2.88
C ILE A 105 -12.66 -22.60 -1.62
N ASP A 106 -11.54 -21.86 -1.66
CA ASP A 106 -10.64 -21.73 -0.52
C ASP A 106 -11.20 -20.71 0.49
N GLY A 107 -11.90 -21.22 1.50
CA GLY A 107 -12.45 -20.42 2.59
C GLY A 107 -11.38 -19.67 3.40
N SER A 108 -10.13 -20.16 3.44
CA SER A 108 -9.04 -19.49 4.16
C SER A 108 -8.59 -18.21 3.42
N LEU A 109 -8.56 -18.25 2.09
CA LEU A 109 -8.31 -17.10 1.25
C LEU A 109 -9.41 -16.05 1.44
N LEU A 110 -10.67 -16.46 1.33
CA LEU A 110 -11.82 -15.57 1.48
C LEU A 110 -11.83 -14.91 2.86
N LYS A 111 -11.54 -15.67 3.93
CA LYS A 111 -11.43 -15.15 5.29
C LYS A 111 -10.32 -14.11 5.45
N ARG A 112 -9.15 -14.34 4.83
CA ARG A 112 -8.03 -13.38 4.84
C ARG A 112 -8.38 -12.08 4.11
N VAL A 113 -9.06 -12.17 2.97
CA VAL A 113 -9.53 -10.99 2.23
C VAL A 113 -10.59 -10.25 3.05
N ALA A 114 -11.59 -10.95 3.58
CA ALA A 114 -12.64 -10.38 4.43
C ALA A 114 -12.09 -9.68 5.68
N ALA A 115 -11.02 -10.20 6.28
CA ALA A 115 -10.38 -9.55 7.43
C ALA A 115 -9.84 -8.14 7.13
N VAL A 116 -9.51 -7.85 5.86
CA VAL A 116 -9.02 -6.54 5.43
C VAL A 116 -10.16 -5.62 5.00
N ILE A 117 -11.06 -6.12 4.14
CA ILE A 117 -12.09 -5.28 3.50
C ILE A 117 -13.46 -5.34 4.17
N GLY A 118 -13.68 -6.27 5.10
CA GLY A 118 -14.97 -6.55 5.74
C GLY A 118 -15.78 -7.61 4.98
N GLU A 119 -16.45 -8.49 5.73
CA GLU A 119 -17.29 -9.57 5.19
C GLU A 119 -18.45 -9.04 4.34
N GLU A 120 -19.13 -8.00 4.79
CA GLU A 120 -20.26 -7.38 4.06
C GLU A 120 -19.83 -6.88 2.68
N ARG A 121 -18.65 -6.27 2.58
CA ARG A 121 -18.14 -5.77 1.30
C ARG A 121 -17.71 -6.90 0.38
N LEU A 122 -17.16 -7.98 0.94
CA LEU A 122 -16.83 -9.18 0.18
C LEU A 122 -18.11 -9.82 -0.40
N ASP A 123 -19.20 -9.86 0.36
CA ASP A 123 -20.50 -10.36 -0.11
C ASP A 123 -21.08 -9.46 -1.22
N VAL A 124 -21.12 -8.13 -1.01
CA VAL A 124 -21.59 -7.17 -2.02
C VAL A 124 -20.79 -7.28 -3.32
N LEU A 125 -19.46 -7.32 -3.21
CA LEU A 125 -18.54 -7.50 -4.33
C LEU A 125 -18.87 -8.76 -5.16
N THR A 126 -18.93 -9.91 -4.48
CA THR A 126 -19.11 -11.21 -5.14
C THR A 126 -20.51 -11.36 -5.74
N ARG A 127 -21.48 -10.58 -5.29
CA ARG A 127 -22.81 -10.51 -5.92
C ARG A 127 -22.88 -9.53 -7.09
N LEU A 128 -22.41 -8.30 -6.90
CA LEU A 128 -22.72 -7.17 -7.78
C LEU A 128 -21.62 -6.83 -8.78
N CYS A 129 -20.35 -7.07 -8.45
CA CYS A 129 -19.21 -6.66 -9.29
C CYS A 129 -18.77 -7.74 -10.30
N VAL A 130 -19.30 -8.96 -10.20
CA VAL A 130 -18.90 -10.10 -11.06
C VAL A 130 -19.19 -9.86 -12.55
N GLY A 131 -20.30 -9.20 -12.87
CA GLY A 131 -20.60 -8.83 -14.26
C GLY A 131 -19.73 -7.70 -14.81
N ARG A 132 -18.96 -7.02 -13.95
CA ARG A 132 -18.14 -5.86 -14.27
C ARG A 132 -16.63 -6.12 -14.09
N SER A 133 -16.25 -7.30 -13.59
CA SER A 133 -14.84 -7.69 -13.43
C SER A 133 -14.19 -8.03 -14.76
N ALA A 134 -12.89 -7.79 -14.87
CA ALA A 134 -12.11 -8.30 -16.00
C ALA A 134 -12.12 -9.85 -15.98
N ALA A 135 -12.11 -10.48 -17.15
CA ALA A 135 -11.91 -11.92 -17.27
C ALA A 135 -10.43 -12.27 -17.04
N LEU A 136 -9.91 -11.91 -15.86
CA LEU A 136 -8.53 -12.17 -15.49
C LEU A 136 -8.41 -13.60 -14.97
N ALA A 137 -7.50 -14.37 -15.55
CA ALA A 137 -7.11 -15.65 -14.96
C ALA A 137 -6.21 -15.35 -13.74
N VAL A 138 -6.76 -15.50 -12.54
CA VAL A 138 -6.02 -15.26 -11.29
C VAL A 138 -5.49 -16.58 -10.77
N ALA A 139 -4.17 -16.75 -10.80
CA ALA A 139 -3.49 -17.76 -9.99
C ALA A 139 -3.20 -17.12 -8.62
N TRP A 140 -3.90 -17.57 -7.58
CA TRP A 140 -3.74 -17.00 -6.23
C TRP A 140 -2.36 -17.33 -5.67
N GLU A 141 -1.66 -16.30 -5.22
CA GLU A 141 -0.37 -16.43 -4.52
C GLU A 141 -0.57 -16.89 -3.07
N ALA A 142 0.54 -17.22 -2.39
CA ALA A 142 0.51 -17.58 -0.98
C ALA A 142 -0.09 -16.45 -0.10
N ASP A 143 0.16 -15.19 -0.47
CA ASP A 143 -0.45 -14.01 0.14
C ASP A 143 -1.44 -13.32 -0.85
N PRO A 144 -2.73 -13.70 -0.82
CA PRO A 144 -3.73 -13.13 -1.71
C PRO A 144 -4.02 -11.65 -1.41
N VAL A 145 -3.79 -11.19 -0.17
CA VAL A 145 -4.03 -9.79 0.19
C VAL A 145 -2.94 -8.91 -0.41
N ALA A 146 -1.68 -9.33 -0.35
CA ALA A 146 -0.58 -8.62 -1.01
C ALA A 146 -0.76 -8.58 -2.53
N GLN A 147 -1.20 -9.70 -3.13
CA GLN A 147 -1.52 -9.78 -4.57
C GLN A 147 -2.62 -8.78 -4.95
N LEU A 148 -3.74 -8.76 -4.21
CA LEU A 148 -4.84 -7.83 -4.46
C LEU A 148 -4.42 -6.37 -4.24
N HIS A 149 -3.58 -6.10 -3.24
CA HIS A 149 -3.03 -4.78 -2.97
C HIS A 149 -2.19 -4.26 -4.16
N ALA A 150 -1.32 -5.11 -4.73
CA ALA A 150 -0.50 -4.74 -5.89
C ALA A 150 -1.37 -4.52 -7.15
N LEU A 151 -2.32 -5.42 -7.42
CA LEU A 151 -3.25 -5.32 -8.54
C LEU A 151 -4.09 -4.04 -8.45
N GLY A 152 -4.73 -3.80 -7.31
CA GLY A 152 -5.59 -2.64 -7.14
C GLY A 152 -4.83 -1.32 -7.04
N GLY A 153 -3.60 -1.34 -6.55
CA GLY A 153 -2.69 -0.20 -6.68
C GLY A 153 -2.46 0.17 -8.15
N GLU A 154 -2.18 -0.81 -8.99
CA GLU A 154 -2.02 -0.60 -10.44
C GLU A 154 -3.32 -0.11 -11.10
N VAL A 155 -4.49 -0.63 -10.69
CA VAL A 155 -5.81 -0.13 -11.12
C VAL A 155 -5.95 1.37 -10.80
N LEU A 156 -5.72 1.77 -9.55
CA LEU A 156 -5.86 3.16 -9.11
C LEU A 156 -4.93 4.09 -9.91
N LEU A 157 -3.68 3.68 -10.11
CA LEU A 157 -2.68 4.46 -10.85
C LEU A 157 -3.03 4.64 -12.33
N ARG A 158 -3.54 3.60 -12.97
CA ARG A 158 -3.92 3.63 -14.40
C ARG A 158 -5.28 4.29 -14.62
N SER A 159 -6.16 4.26 -13.62
CA SER A 159 -7.46 4.96 -13.65
C SER A 159 -7.35 6.46 -13.40
N ALA A 160 -6.34 6.89 -12.65
CA ALA A 160 -6.07 8.29 -12.43
C ALA A 160 -5.58 8.88 -13.76
N SER A 161 -6.47 9.53 -14.50
CA SER A 161 -6.19 10.32 -15.70
C SER A 161 -5.29 11.52 -15.35
N ALA A 162 -4.08 11.22 -14.90
CA ALA A 162 -3.17 12.15 -14.27
C ALA A 162 -1.92 12.33 -15.14
N PRO A 163 -1.30 13.52 -15.13
CA PRO A 163 -0.04 13.77 -15.80
C PRO A 163 1.02 12.73 -15.41
N VAL A 164 1.98 12.45 -16.31
CA VAL A 164 3.04 11.43 -16.10
C VAL A 164 3.76 11.63 -14.76
N ALA A 165 4.04 12.87 -14.39
CA ALA A 165 4.68 13.24 -13.13
C ALA A 165 3.86 12.84 -11.90
N MET A 166 2.56 13.14 -11.92
CA MET A 166 1.63 12.75 -10.87
C MET A 166 1.53 11.23 -10.76
N ARG A 167 1.48 10.51 -11.89
CA ARG A 167 1.47 9.04 -11.89
C ARG A 167 2.75 8.45 -11.29
N ARG A 168 3.92 9.04 -11.56
CA ARG A 168 5.18 8.62 -10.92
C ARG A 168 5.16 8.85 -9.42
N ARG A 169 4.59 9.96 -8.97
CA ARG A 169 4.41 10.25 -7.54
C ARG A 169 3.43 9.28 -6.87
N LEU A 170 2.27 9.05 -7.48
CA LEU A 170 1.28 8.12 -6.95
C LEU A 170 1.78 6.67 -6.97
N ALA A 171 2.61 6.29 -7.94
CA ALA A 171 3.20 4.95 -8.03
C ALA A 171 4.06 4.59 -6.82
N MET A 172 4.40 5.57 -5.98
CA MET A 172 5.03 5.32 -4.69
C MET A 172 4.10 4.80 -3.60
N LEU A 173 2.79 4.89 -3.78
CA LEU A 173 1.85 4.56 -2.72
C LEU A 173 1.53 3.06 -2.68
N PHE A 174 1.88 2.33 -3.73
CA PHE A 174 1.49 0.94 -3.91
C PHE A 174 2.63 0.05 -4.40
N PRO A 175 2.61 -1.26 -4.08
CA PRO A 175 3.45 -2.25 -4.74
C PRO A 175 3.14 -2.29 -6.24
N ARG A 176 4.15 -2.64 -7.05
CA ARG A 176 3.97 -2.80 -8.50
C ARG A 176 3.43 -4.17 -8.84
N SER A 177 2.47 -4.21 -9.74
CA SER A 177 2.04 -5.39 -10.47
C SER A 177 2.33 -5.18 -11.96
N ASN A 178 2.58 -6.26 -12.69
CA ASN A 178 2.60 -6.28 -14.15
C ASN A 178 1.44 -7.14 -14.73
N ALA A 179 0.56 -7.64 -13.86
CA ALA A 179 -0.45 -8.64 -14.19
C ALA A 179 -1.68 -8.07 -14.91
N LEU A 180 -1.86 -6.74 -14.93
CA LEU A 180 -3.00 -6.11 -15.62
C LEU A 180 -2.83 -6.06 -17.15
N GLY A 181 -1.64 -6.31 -17.69
CA GLY A 181 -1.38 -6.31 -19.15
C GLY A 181 -2.02 -5.11 -19.87
N SER A 182 -2.73 -5.39 -20.96
CA SER A 182 -3.41 -4.40 -21.82
C SER A 182 -4.88 -4.15 -21.47
N ILE A 183 -5.29 -4.30 -20.21
CA ILE A 183 -6.68 -3.98 -19.81
C ILE A 183 -7.02 -2.52 -20.17
N GLU A 184 -8.22 -2.33 -20.73
CA GLU A 184 -8.72 -1.04 -21.15
C GLU A 184 -8.82 -0.03 -20.00
N PRO A 185 -8.34 1.21 -20.18
CA PRO A 185 -8.42 2.25 -19.15
C PRO A 185 -9.83 2.53 -18.63
N ALA A 186 -10.85 2.43 -19.50
CA ALA A 186 -12.25 2.65 -19.13
C ALA A 186 -12.79 1.56 -18.18
N LEU A 187 -12.28 0.32 -18.28
CA LEU A 187 -12.59 -0.72 -17.31
C LEU A 187 -11.92 -0.43 -15.96
N LEU A 188 -10.65 -0.05 -15.98
CA LEU A 188 -9.90 0.29 -14.75
C LEU A 188 -10.52 1.48 -14.00
N ALA A 189 -11.00 2.50 -14.73
CA ALA A 189 -11.74 3.61 -14.17
C ALA A 189 -13.01 3.13 -13.44
N ARG A 190 -13.84 2.31 -14.09
CA ARG A 190 -15.05 1.74 -13.48
C ARG A 190 -14.73 0.88 -12.25
N VAL A 191 -13.68 0.05 -12.31
CA VAL A 191 -13.23 -0.74 -11.15
C VAL A 191 -12.80 0.16 -9.99
N ALA A 192 -12.05 1.23 -10.27
CA ALA A 192 -11.63 2.19 -9.27
C ALA A 192 -12.81 2.97 -8.65
N ASP A 193 -13.84 3.27 -9.44
CA ASP A 193 -15.06 3.92 -8.96
C ASP A 193 -15.90 2.98 -8.08
N ASP A 194 -16.12 1.73 -8.50
CA ASP A 194 -16.79 0.69 -7.71
C ASP A 194 -16.08 0.48 -6.36
N ALA A 195 -14.74 0.43 -6.37
CA ALA A 195 -13.94 0.31 -5.15
C ALA A 195 -14.09 1.53 -4.23
N ARG A 196 -14.12 2.75 -4.79
CA ARG A 196 -14.33 3.98 -4.03
C ARG A 196 -15.71 4.03 -3.38
N MET A 197 -16.75 3.59 -4.08
CA MET A 197 -18.11 3.48 -3.53
C MET A 197 -18.15 2.56 -2.30
N LEU A 198 -17.53 1.38 -2.39
CA LEU A 198 -17.43 0.43 -1.28
C LEU A 198 -16.56 0.96 -0.12
N TRP A 199 -15.55 1.76 -0.43
CA TRP A 199 -14.61 2.30 0.54
C TRP A 199 -15.20 3.45 1.39
N ILE A 200 -16.04 4.30 0.78
CA ILE A 200 -16.71 5.42 1.45
C ILE A 200 -17.81 4.93 2.41
N GLY A 201 -18.49 3.82 2.10
CA GLY A 201 -19.60 3.29 2.90
C GLY A 201 -19.32 3.12 4.41
N ARG A 202 -18.07 2.83 4.83
CA ARG A 202 -17.71 2.72 6.26
C ARG A 202 -17.81 4.02 7.06
N ARG A 203 -17.69 5.16 6.37
CA ARG A 203 -17.55 6.48 7.00
C ARG A 203 -18.84 6.90 7.69
N GLN A 204 -19.99 6.43 7.20
CA GLN A 204 -21.31 6.75 7.75
C GLN A 204 -21.63 5.90 8.98
N ASP A 205 -21.31 4.61 8.98
CA ASP A 205 -21.67 3.71 10.09
C ASP A 205 -20.84 3.93 11.36
N SER A 206 -19.61 4.42 11.22
CA SER A 206 -18.72 4.70 12.35
C SER A 206 -18.93 6.09 12.96
N GLN A 207 -19.47 7.05 12.21
CA GLN A 207 -19.89 8.35 12.74
C GLN A 207 -21.32 8.32 13.30
N GLY A 208 -22.21 7.46 12.79
CA GLY A 208 -23.58 7.32 13.29
C GLY A 208 -23.75 6.51 14.58
N ARG A 209 -22.71 5.81 15.05
CA ARG A 209 -22.73 5.11 16.36
C ARG A 209 -22.13 5.92 17.52
N ALA A 210 -21.64 7.12 17.24
CA ALA A 210 -21.05 8.03 18.22
C ALA A 210 -21.90 9.28 18.49
N ALA A 211 -23.14 9.30 17.99
CA ALA A 211 -24.17 10.32 18.25
C ALA A 211 -25.38 9.65 18.90
#